data_AF-A0A958J147-F1
#
_entry.id   AF-A0A958J147-F1
#
_cell.length_a   1.000
_cell.length_b   1.000
_cell.length_c   1.000
_cell.angle_alpha   90.00
_cell.angle_beta   90.00
_cell.angle_gamma   90.00
#
_symmetry.space_group_name_H-M   'P 1'
#
loop_
_entity.id
_entity.type
_entity.pdbx_description
1 polymer ?
#
loop_
_entity_poly.entity_id
_entity_poly.type
_entity_poly.pdbx_seq_one_letter_code
_entity_poly.pdbx_strand_id
1 'polypeptide(L)'
;MIAKIKNNKHLTMLTHLRKMMLAFCCIGFLLPLWGLAQTESSVPLATFELSLQSKGMLAFDLDVCQLQGNNGTTALELQYALDLRQLVNKTSKMDSVRFHVKIKFLDMQSQLIHASESLKSVAIDTTKDSRENLTFVDLNRFSISADTLQLFVNISDADNKKQGRINTALVVKSLPESRLSISDPVFLSHVQRASEPNAFVRQGFLMIPNPNRIYRTDGTHTDLTIYQEINGLTFDVENPSVYSLNYTISDLTGKEVKNLKHQTLPVTRSNI
;
A
#
# COMPACT_ATOMS: atom_id res chain seq x y z
N MET A 1 -40.17 87.32 0.90
CA MET A 1 -38.85 86.78 0.51
C MET A 1 -38.19 86.23 1.78
N ILE A 2 -38.31 84.92 2.05
CA ILE A 2 -37.75 84.28 3.25
C ILE A 2 -36.79 83.19 2.76
N ALA A 3 -35.50 83.39 3.01
CA ALA A 3 -34.44 82.43 2.74
C ALA A 3 -34.40 81.38 3.86
N LYS A 4 -34.38 80.09 3.50
CA LYS A 4 -34.22 78.98 4.45
C LYS A 4 -32.90 78.27 4.16
N ILE A 5 -31.99 78.33 5.14
CA ILE A 5 -30.65 77.73 5.13
C ILE A 5 -30.70 76.33 5.75
N LYS A 6 -29.99 75.40 5.08
CA LYS A 6 -29.34 74.13 5.51
C LYS A 6 -29.73 73.50 6.85
N ASN A 7 -29.88 72.18 6.85
CA ASN A 7 -28.82 71.28 7.36
C ASN A 7 -29.11 69.81 7.03
N ASN A 8 -28.27 69.18 6.19
CA ASN A 8 -28.42 67.77 5.81
C ASN A 8 -27.08 67.02 5.93
N LYS A 9 -26.41 67.16 7.09
CA LYS A 9 -25.13 66.48 7.39
C LYS A 9 -25.24 65.34 8.41
N HIS A 10 -26.40 65.14 9.04
CA HIS A 10 -26.58 64.07 10.03
C HIS A 10 -27.04 62.73 9.44
N LEU A 11 -27.51 62.68 8.19
CA LEU A 11 -28.09 61.47 7.61
C LEU A 11 -27.05 60.54 6.96
N THR A 12 -25.86 61.03 6.63
CA THR A 12 -24.79 60.24 5.99
C THR A 12 -23.91 59.46 6.98
N MET A 13 -23.89 59.82 8.27
CA MET A 13 -23.10 59.10 9.27
C MET A 13 -23.78 57.81 9.74
N LEU A 14 -25.12 57.78 9.75
CA LEU A 14 -25.90 56.62 10.22
C LEU A 14 -25.89 55.45 9.23
N THR A 15 -25.71 55.72 7.93
CA THR A 15 -25.67 54.69 6.88
C THR A 15 -24.31 54.00 6.80
N HIS A 16 -23.21 54.65 7.19
CA HIS A 16 -21.91 54.00 7.30
C HIS A 16 -21.79 53.11 8.55
N LEU A 17 -22.38 53.50 9.68
CA LEU A 17 -22.35 52.68 10.90
C LEU A 17 -23.15 51.36 10.74
N ARG A 18 -24.27 51.39 10.00
CA ARG A 18 -25.05 50.18 9.69
C ARG A 18 -24.33 49.20 8.75
N LYS A 19 -23.55 49.69 7.78
CA LYS A 19 -22.74 48.82 6.91
C LYS A 19 -21.53 48.22 7.64
N MET A 20 -20.97 48.91 8.63
CA MET A 20 -19.89 48.36 9.47
C MET A 20 -20.37 47.28 10.45
N MET A 21 -21.57 47.42 11.05
CA MET A 21 -22.10 46.36 11.93
C MET A 21 -22.54 45.10 11.18
N LEU A 22 -23.01 45.20 9.93
CA LEU A 22 -23.31 44.00 9.12
C LEU A 22 -22.03 43.24 8.72
N ALA A 23 -20.91 43.94 8.52
CA ALA A 23 -19.62 43.30 8.27
C ALA A 23 -19.09 42.55 9.50
N PHE A 24 -19.34 43.06 10.72
CA PHE A 24 -18.88 42.42 11.96
C PHE A 24 -19.75 41.23 12.41
N CYS A 25 -21.04 41.18 12.08
CA CYS A 25 -21.88 40.02 12.39
C CYS A 25 -21.67 38.81 11.45
N CYS A 26 -21.11 39.01 10.25
CA CYS A 26 -20.76 37.90 9.35
C CYS A 26 -19.35 37.32 9.59
N ILE A 27 -18.52 37.97 10.41
CA ILE A 27 -17.15 37.51 10.72
C ILE A 27 -17.11 36.71 12.04
N GLY A 28 -18.14 36.83 12.90
CA GLY A 28 -18.18 36.21 14.23
C GLY A 28 -18.62 34.74 14.32
N PHE A 29 -18.97 34.09 13.20
CA PHE A 29 -19.41 32.67 13.17
C PHE A 29 -18.70 31.84 12.10
N LEU A 30 -17.49 32.22 11.71
CA LEU A 30 -16.52 31.29 11.11
C LEU A 30 -15.66 30.73 12.23
N LEU A 31 -16.28 29.98 13.15
CA LEU A 31 -15.52 29.03 13.94
C LEU A 31 -14.84 28.09 12.94
N PRO A 32 -13.52 27.96 12.96
CA PRO A 32 -12.88 26.89 12.24
C PRO A 32 -13.43 25.58 12.80
N LEU A 33 -14.36 24.97 12.07
CA LEU A 33 -14.53 23.51 12.00
C LEU A 33 -13.24 22.93 11.40
N TRP A 34 -12.10 23.24 12.02
CA TRP A 34 -10.87 22.51 11.81
C TRP A 34 -11.12 21.21 12.51
N GLY A 35 -11.39 20.23 11.66
CA GLY A 35 -11.86 18.93 12.05
C GLY A 35 -11.07 18.41 13.24
N LEU A 36 -11.80 17.86 14.19
CA LEU A 36 -11.37 16.67 14.88
C LEU A 36 -11.11 15.62 13.79
N ALA A 37 -9.97 15.74 13.10
CA ALA A 37 -9.36 14.65 12.39
C ALA A 37 -9.08 13.65 13.50
N GLN A 38 -9.98 12.67 13.61
CA GLN A 38 -9.77 11.56 14.52
C GLN A 38 -8.40 11.01 14.16
N THR A 39 -7.46 11.19 15.09
CA THR A 39 -6.21 10.44 15.08
C THR A 39 -6.64 9.01 15.33
N GLU A 40 -7.00 8.30 14.26
CA GLU A 40 -7.13 6.86 14.28
C GLU A 40 -5.84 6.35 14.92
N SER A 41 -5.94 5.81 16.13
CA SER A 41 -4.81 5.23 16.83
C SER A 41 -4.34 4.07 15.96
N SER A 42 -3.30 4.30 15.16
CA SER A 42 -2.69 3.29 14.33
C SER A 42 -1.87 2.41 15.25
N VAL A 43 -2.52 1.38 15.80
CA VAL A 43 -1.79 0.24 16.35
C VAL A 43 -0.81 -0.19 15.25
N PRO A 44 0.52 -0.17 15.51
CA PRO A 44 1.49 -0.55 14.49
C PRO A 44 1.18 -1.99 14.08
N LEU A 45 0.84 -2.19 12.81
CA LEU A 45 0.64 -3.53 12.29
C LEU A 45 1.95 -4.30 12.46
N ALA A 46 1.89 -5.38 13.22
CA ALA A 46 2.89 -6.42 13.11
C ALA A 46 2.82 -6.94 11.66
N THR A 47 3.98 -7.05 11.00
CA THR A 47 4.12 -7.11 9.54
C THR A 47 3.61 -8.40 8.86
N PHE A 48 2.70 -9.14 9.48
CA PHE A 48 2.30 -10.46 9.04
C PHE A 48 0.84 -10.81 9.31
N GLU A 49 0.09 -10.00 10.06
CA GLU A 49 -1.21 -10.43 10.60
C GLU A 49 -2.29 -10.56 9.51
N LEU A 50 -2.46 -9.58 8.62
CA LEU A 50 -3.37 -9.65 7.47
C LEU A 50 -2.96 -8.67 6.36
N SER A 51 -3.48 -8.87 5.15
CA SER A 51 -3.40 -7.87 4.08
C SER A 51 -4.17 -6.60 4.47
N LEU A 52 -3.66 -5.45 4.02
CA LEU A 52 -4.29 -4.16 4.25
C LEU A 52 -5.33 -3.90 3.19
N GLN A 53 -6.56 -3.57 3.60
CA GLN A 53 -7.64 -3.21 2.70
C GLN A 53 -7.76 -1.69 2.59
N SER A 54 -7.96 -1.21 1.36
CA SER A 54 -8.18 0.21 1.12
C SER A 54 -9.51 0.71 1.69
N LYS A 55 -9.52 1.99 2.09
CA LYS A 55 -10.73 2.78 2.36
C LYS A 55 -11.05 3.63 1.13
N GLY A 56 -12.34 3.80 0.79
CA GLY A 56 -12.78 4.69 -0.30
C GLY A 56 -13.68 4.01 -1.32
N MET A 57 -13.68 4.54 -2.56
CA MET A 57 -14.52 4.05 -3.66
C MET A 57 -13.84 3.00 -4.53
N LEU A 58 -12.52 2.85 -4.43
CA LEU A 58 -11.77 1.76 -5.06
C LEU A 58 -11.26 0.82 -3.98
N ALA A 59 -11.75 -0.42 -3.99
CA ALA A 59 -11.24 -1.50 -3.16
C ALA A 59 -9.95 -2.07 -3.77
N PHE A 60 -8.89 -2.16 -2.99
CA PHE A 60 -7.68 -2.90 -3.31
C PHE A 60 -7.05 -3.43 -2.03
N ASP A 61 -6.32 -4.53 -2.17
CA ASP A 61 -5.52 -5.13 -1.11
C ASP A 61 -4.05 -4.70 -1.27
N LEU A 62 -3.35 -4.54 -0.16
CA LEU A 62 -1.92 -4.26 -0.10
C LEU A 62 -1.27 -5.22 0.90
N ASP A 63 -0.23 -5.90 0.47
CA ASP A 63 0.67 -6.64 1.33
C ASP A 63 2.05 -5.96 1.32
N VAL A 64 2.74 -6.00 2.45
CA VAL A 64 4.06 -5.38 2.63
C VAL A 64 5.02 -6.44 3.11
N CYS A 65 6.00 -6.78 2.26
CA CYS A 65 7.04 -7.73 2.59
C CYS A 65 8.37 -7.00 2.81
N GLN A 66 9.09 -7.35 3.87
CA GLN A 66 10.43 -6.84 4.16
C GLN A 66 11.48 -7.89 3.85
N LEU A 67 12.41 -7.57 2.97
CA LEU A 67 13.54 -8.42 2.58
C LEU A 67 14.86 -7.71 2.91
N GLN A 68 15.95 -8.47 2.96
CA GLN A 68 17.27 -7.90 3.12
C GLN A 68 17.56 -6.96 1.94
N GLY A 69 17.86 -5.71 2.26
CA GLY A 69 18.34 -4.74 1.29
C GLY A 69 19.86 -4.62 1.32
N ASN A 70 20.39 -3.79 0.44
CA ASN A 70 21.82 -3.50 0.38
C ASN A 70 22.17 -2.33 1.31
N ASN A 71 23.45 -2.22 1.68
CA ASN A 71 24.01 -1.06 2.40
C ASN A 71 23.30 -0.77 3.73
N GLY A 72 22.89 -1.82 4.45
CA GLY A 72 22.20 -1.70 5.73
C GLY A 72 20.75 -1.21 5.65
N THR A 73 20.17 -1.13 4.46
CA THR A 73 18.74 -0.85 4.27
C THR A 73 17.92 -2.13 4.24
N THR A 74 16.61 -1.99 4.40
CA THR A 74 15.63 -3.04 4.19
C THR A 74 14.91 -2.80 2.87
N ALA A 75 14.83 -3.84 2.05
CA ALA A 75 14.06 -3.82 0.82
C ALA A 75 12.58 -4.02 1.16
N LEU A 76 11.78 -2.97 1.05
CA LEU A 76 10.34 -3.03 1.16
C LEU A 76 9.72 -3.37 -0.17
N GLU A 77 8.77 -4.30 -0.17
CA GLU A 77 7.96 -4.64 -1.31
C GLU A 77 6.49 -4.44 -1.01
N LEU A 78 5.91 -3.43 -1.66
CA LEU A 78 4.50 -3.10 -1.57
C LEU A 78 3.80 -3.76 -2.72
N GLN A 79 3.13 -4.88 -2.45
CA GLN A 79 2.44 -5.70 -3.43
C GLN A 79 0.95 -5.39 -3.32
N TYR A 80 0.28 -5.04 -4.41
CA TYR A 80 -1.15 -4.71 -4.35
C TYR A 80 -1.96 -5.40 -5.42
N ALA A 81 -3.23 -5.66 -5.10
CA ALA A 81 -4.20 -6.28 -5.97
C ALA A 81 -5.42 -5.37 -6.15
N LEU A 82 -5.73 -5.00 -7.40
CA LEU A 82 -6.84 -4.14 -7.76
C LEU A 82 -7.81 -4.88 -8.69
N ASP A 83 -9.08 -4.96 -8.31
CA ASP A 83 -10.12 -5.45 -9.21
C ASP A 83 -10.46 -4.37 -10.27
N LEU A 84 -10.01 -4.61 -11.50
CA LEU A 84 -10.15 -3.68 -12.61
C LEU A 84 -11.61 -3.45 -13.03
N ARG A 85 -12.53 -4.34 -12.65
CA ARG A 85 -13.97 -4.18 -12.94
C ARG A 85 -14.55 -2.92 -12.29
N GLN A 86 -13.92 -2.44 -11.22
CA GLN A 86 -14.30 -1.18 -10.56
C GLN A 86 -13.99 0.06 -11.41
N LEU A 87 -13.04 -0.06 -12.35
CA LEU A 87 -12.61 1.01 -13.24
C LEU A 87 -13.35 1.00 -14.58
N VAL A 88 -13.82 -0.18 -15.02
CA VAL A 88 -14.56 -0.30 -16.29
C VAL A 88 -15.90 0.42 -16.20
N ASN A 89 -16.11 1.39 -17.10
CA ASN A 89 -17.41 2.03 -17.25
C ASN A 89 -18.33 1.15 -18.12
N LYS A 90 -19.49 0.75 -17.56
CA LYS A 90 -20.48 -0.12 -18.24
C LYS A 90 -21.04 0.48 -19.53
N THR A 91 -20.95 1.80 -19.72
CA THR A 91 -21.55 2.50 -20.86
C THR A 91 -20.62 2.70 -22.04
N SER A 92 -19.33 2.37 -21.92
CA SER A 92 -18.32 2.61 -22.96
C SER A 92 -17.55 1.33 -23.26
N LYS A 93 -17.38 1.02 -24.56
CA LYS A 93 -16.36 0.06 -24.98
C LYS A 93 -14.99 0.68 -24.65
N MET A 94 -14.33 0.13 -23.63
CA MET A 94 -12.97 0.52 -23.25
C MET A 94 -12.03 -0.63 -23.57
N ASP A 95 -10.98 -0.34 -24.35
CA ASP A 95 -9.92 -1.31 -24.67
C ASP A 95 -8.82 -1.32 -23.60
N SER A 96 -8.81 -0.33 -22.70
CA SER A 96 -7.88 -0.26 -21.57
C SER A 96 -8.46 0.51 -20.39
N VAL A 97 -7.92 0.27 -19.21
CA VAL A 97 -8.16 1.08 -18.00
C VAL A 97 -6.87 1.74 -17.56
N ARG A 98 -6.99 2.94 -17.00
CA ARG A 98 -5.85 3.73 -16.52
C ARG A 98 -6.08 4.18 -15.08
N PHE A 99 -5.05 4.11 -14.27
CA PHE A 99 -5.11 4.56 -12.88
C PHE A 99 -3.75 5.04 -12.41
N HIS A 100 -3.76 6.00 -11.47
CA HIS A 100 -2.56 6.49 -10.80
C HIS A 100 -2.36 5.74 -9.50
N VAL A 101 -1.11 5.41 -9.20
CA VAL A 101 -0.66 4.84 -7.92
C VAL A 101 0.32 5.82 -7.30
N LYS A 102 -0.03 6.35 -6.13
CA LYS A 102 0.82 7.24 -5.34
C LYS A 102 1.18 6.56 -4.03
N ILE A 103 2.47 6.50 -3.73
CA ILE A 103 3.01 5.91 -2.49
C ILE A 103 3.84 6.97 -1.79
N LYS A 104 3.66 7.14 -0.48
CA LYS A 104 4.48 8.04 0.34
C LYS A 104 4.84 7.37 1.65
N PHE A 105 6.06 7.64 2.10
CA PHE A 105 6.57 7.29 3.42
C PHE A 105 6.89 8.59 4.14
N LEU A 106 6.28 8.80 5.31
CA LEU A 106 6.62 9.90 6.22
C LEU A 106 7.26 9.33 7.49
N ASP A 107 8.17 10.07 8.11
CA ASP A 107 8.61 9.76 9.47
C ASP A 107 7.54 10.14 10.52
N MET A 108 7.85 9.89 11.79
CA MET A 108 6.96 10.23 12.90
C MET A 108 6.79 11.74 13.12
N GLN A 109 7.64 12.58 12.51
CA GLN A 109 7.52 14.04 12.47
C GLN A 109 6.83 14.54 11.19
N SER A 110 6.20 13.64 10.43
CA SER A 110 5.51 13.91 9.17
C SER A 110 6.42 14.47 8.07
N GLN A 111 7.75 14.29 8.17
CA GLN A 111 8.67 14.64 7.09
C GLN A 111 8.65 13.56 6.03
N LEU A 112 8.71 13.99 4.76
CA LEU A 112 8.70 13.08 3.63
C LEU A 112 10.04 12.36 3.51
N ILE A 113 10.03 11.04 3.72
CA ILE A 113 11.19 10.18 3.52
C ILE A 113 11.28 9.74 2.05
N HIS A 114 10.14 9.32 1.48
CA HIS A 114 10.10 8.87 0.10
C HIS A 114 8.72 9.06 -0.52
N ALA A 115 8.66 9.31 -1.83
CA ALA A 115 7.42 9.36 -2.60
C ALA A 115 7.62 8.73 -3.99
N SER A 116 6.61 8.02 -4.47
CA SER A 116 6.53 7.51 -5.83
C SER A 116 5.14 7.79 -6.40
N GLU A 117 5.09 8.10 -7.69
CA GLU A 117 3.85 8.25 -8.45
C GLU A 117 4.02 7.58 -9.81
N SER A 118 3.07 6.73 -10.19
CA SER A 118 3.06 6.08 -11.50
C SER A 118 1.65 6.05 -12.08
N LEU A 119 1.57 6.19 -13.41
CA LEU A 119 0.35 5.93 -14.16
C LEU A 119 0.44 4.52 -14.75
N LYS A 120 -0.55 3.69 -14.46
CA LYS A 120 -0.69 2.33 -15.00
C LYS A 120 -1.74 2.35 -16.10
N SER A 121 -1.48 1.59 -17.16
CA SER A 121 -2.41 1.39 -18.28
C SER A 121 -2.48 -0.09 -18.57
N VAL A 122 -3.67 -0.68 -18.45
CA VAL A 122 -3.88 -2.11 -18.61
C VAL A 122 -4.90 -2.34 -19.72
N ALA A 123 -4.50 -3.07 -20.76
CA ALA A 123 -5.42 -3.49 -21.80
C ALA A 123 -6.45 -4.47 -21.23
N ILE A 124 -7.73 -4.26 -21.55
CA ILE A 124 -8.82 -5.16 -21.16
C ILE A 124 -9.44 -5.69 -22.44
N ASP A 125 -9.38 -7.01 -22.60
CA ASP A 125 -10.15 -7.69 -23.63
C ASP A 125 -11.60 -7.83 -23.16
N THR A 126 -12.45 -6.91 -23.62
CA THR A 126 -13.90 -6.93 -23.32
C THR A 126 -14.69 -7.88 -24.21
N THR A 127 -14.04 -8.52 -25.19
CA THR A 127 -14.68 -9.41 -26.17
C THR A 127 -14.76 -10.86 -25.71
N LYS A 128 -13.85 -11.27 -24.83
CA LYS A 128 -13.94 -12.55 -24.13
C LYS A 128 -14.93 -12.42 -22.98
N ASP A 129 -16.00 -13.20 -23.03
CA ASP A 129 -17.06 -13.24 -22.00
C ASP A 129 -16.55 -13.73 -20.62
N SER A 130 -15.26 -14.06 -20.52
CA SER A 130 -14.57 -14.31 -19.26
C SER A 130 -14.33 -13.00 -18.51
N ARG A 131 -15.40 -12.42 -17.95
CA ARG A 131 -15.35 -11.44 -16.85
C ARG A 131 -14.82 -12.05 -15.54
N GLU A 132 -14.36 -13.29 -15.59
CA GLU A 132 -13.80 -14.02 -14.48
C GLU A 132 -12.36 -13.54 -14.24
N ASN A 133 -12.15 -12.96 -13.06
CA ASN A 133 -10.86 -12.61 -12.45
C ASN A 133 -9.99 -11.55 -13.18
N LEU A 134 -10.54 -10.35 -13.45
CA LEU A 134 -9.74 -9.18 -13.84
C LEU A 134 -9.06 -8.51 -12.63
N THR A 135 -8.22 -9.26 -11.93
CA THR A 135 -7.38 -8.70 -10.84
C THR A 135 -6.04 -8.28 -11.41
N PHE A 136 -5.72 -7.00 -11.29
CA PHE A 136 -4.39 -6.48 -11.58
C PHE A 136 -3.52 -6.60 -10.34
N VAL A 137 -2.36 -7.24 -10.49
CA VAL A 137 -1.35 -7.38 -9.44
C VAL A 137 -0.08 -6.67 -9.87
N ASP A 138 0.50 -5.89 -8.97
CA ASP A 138 1.77 -5.19 -9.20
C ASP A 138 2.51 -5.01 -7.88
N LEU A 139 3.79 -4.67 -7.98
CA LEU A 139 4.66 -4.44 -6.83
C LEU A 139 5.53 -3.21 -7.02
N ASN A 140 5.83 -2.52 -5.92
CA ASN A 140 6.82 -1.46 -5.87
C ASN A 140 7.89 -1.81 -4.84
N ARG A 141 9.16 -1.57 -5.19
CA ARG A 141 10.31 -1.84 -4.33
C ARG A 141 10.93 -0.54 -3.83
N PHE A 142 11.30 -0.51 -2.56
CA PHE A 142 11.96 0.62 -1.94
C PHE A 142 13.10 0.13 -1.03
N SER A 143 14.20 0.87 -0.97
CA SER A 143 15.27 0.63 -0.01
C SER A 143 15.15 1.66 1.11
N ILE A 144 14.75 1.22 2.29
CA ILE A 144 14.40 2.09 3.43
C ILE A 144 15.19 1.65 4.66
N SER A 145 15.79 2.60 5.38
CA SER A 145 16.46 2.33 6.65
C SER A 145 15.46 1.84 7.70
N ALA A 146 15.93 1.04 8.66
CA ALA A 146 15.09 0.57 9.76
C ALA A 146 14.57 1.77 10.59
N ASP A 147 13.24 1.90 10.68
CA ASP A 147 12.55 2.98 11.38
C ASP A 147 11.04 2.65 11.51
N THR A 148 10.28 3.50 12.21
CA THR A 148 8.82 3.49 12.19
C THR A 148 8.30 4.63 11.32
N LEU A 149 7.56 4.30 10.27
CA LEU A 149 7.09 5.23 9.25
C LEU A 149 5.57 5.25 9.15
N GLN A 150 5.00 6.32 8.61
CA GLN A 150 3.64 6.36 8.11
C GLN A 150 3.63 6.07 6.61
N LEU A 151 2.98 4.97 6.21
CA LEU A 151 2.80 4.56 4.83
C LEU A 151 1.45 5.05 4.31
N PHE A 152 1.48 5.82 3.23
CA PHE A 152 0.30 6.24 2.46
C PHE A 152 0.33 5.61 1.07
N VAL A 153 -0.72 4.89 0.71
CA VAL A 153 -0.95 4.39 -0.65
C VAL A 153 -2.29 4.93 -1.14
N ASN A 154 -2.29 5.57 -2.30
CA ASN A 154 -3.51 6.06 -2.96
C ASN A 154 -3.55 5.56 -4.40
N ILE A 155 -4.58 4.79 -4.73
CA ILE A 155 -4.90 4.41 -6.10
C ILE A 155 -6.11 5.25 -6.54
N SER A 156 -6.00 5.92 -7.68
CA SER A 156 -7.10 6.72 -8.24
C SER A 156 -7.30 6.41 -9.72
N ASP A 157 -8.56 6.22 -10.10
CA ASP A 157 -8.98 6.08 -11.49
C ASP A 157 -8.65 7.37 -12.26
N ALA A 158 -8.02 7.23 -13.43
CA ALA A 158 -7.61 8.37 -14.24
C ALA A 158 -8.80 9.08 -14.92
N ASP A 159 -9.93 8.38 -15.08
CA ASP A 159 -11.06 8.80 -15.90
C ASP A 159 -12.32 9.14 -15.05
N ASN A 160 -12.54 8.50 -13.89
CA ASN A 160 -13.82 8.62 -13.15
C ASN A 160 -13.76 9.12 -11.69
N LYS A 161 -12.65 9.77 -11.27
CA LYS A 161 -12.44 10.36 -9.92
C LYS A 161 -12.55 9.40 -8.73
N LYS A 162 -12.81 8.10 -8.95
CA LYS A 162 -12.81 7.11 -7.87
C LYS A 162 -11.39 6.98 -7.31
N GLN A 163 -11.29 6.80 -6.00
CA GLN A 163 -10.02 6.59 -5.33
C GLN A 163 -10.17 5.64 -4.15
N GLY A 164 -9.11 4.91 -3.85
CA GLY A 164 -8.92 4.09 -2.66
C GLY A 164 -7.64 4.50 -1.96
N ARG A 165 -7.60 4.39 -0.64
CA ARG A 165 -6.48 4.83 0.19
C ARG A 165 -6.18 3.84 1.31
N ILE A 166 -4.89 3.64 1.57
CA ILE A 166 -4.39 2.98 2.76
C ILE A 166 -3.49 3.99 3.48
N ASN A 167 -3.69 4.11 4.79
CA ASN A 167 -2.82 4.86 5.68
C ASN A 167 -2.54 3.97 6.90
N THR A 168 -1.27 3.65 7.13
CA THR A 168 -0.88 2.80 8.26
C THR A 168 0.49 3.18 8.79
N ALA A 169 0.70 2.94 10.09
CA ALA A 169 2.05 2.86 10.63
C ALA A 169 2.72 1.56 10.13
N LEU A 170 3.98 1.65 9.73
CA LEU A 170 4.82 0.56 9.26
C LEU A 170 6.13 0.57 10.04
N VAL A 171 6.42 -0.54 10.72
CA VAL A 171 7.72 -0.75 11.37
C VAL A 171 8.66 -1.45 10.38
N VAL A 172 9.65 -0.71 9.90
CA VAL A 172 10.72 -1.23 9.03
C VAL A 172 11.80 -1.88 9.91
N LYS A 173 11.92 -3.20 9.80
CA LYS A 173 12.89 -4.03 10.53
C LYS A 173 14.29 -3.78 9.99
N SER A 174 15.31 -3.96 10.82
CA SER A 174 16.68 -4.08 10.34
C SER A 174 16.96 -5.53 9.93
N LEU A 175 17.42 -5.75 8.70
CA LEU A 175 17.78 -7.07 8.17
C LEU A 175 19.27 -7.08 7.74
N PRO A 176 20.23 -7.06 8.68
CA PRO A 176 21.64 -6.86 8.39
C PRO A 176 22.26 -8.05 7.61
N GLU A 177 23.11 -7.75 6.63
CA GLU A 177 23.85 -8.73 5.81
C GLU A 177 24.79 -9.62 6.66
N SER A 178 25.29 -9.09 7.76
CA SER A 178 26.29 -9.75 8.61
C SER A 178 25.72 -10.78 9.61
N ARG A 179 24.40 -10.99 9.66
CA ARG A 179 23.77 -11.90 10.62
C ARG A 179 22.65 -12.70 9.98
N LEU A 180 22.35 -13.84 10.60
CA LEU A 180 21.17 -14.63 10.25
C LEU A 180 19.92 -13.76 10.33
N SER A 181 19.19 -13.67 9.22
CA SER A 181 17.92 -12.96 9.15
C SER A 181 16.97 -13.68 8.20
N ILE A 182 15.66 -13.47 8.42
CA ILE A 182 14.60 -14.09 7.62
C ILE A 182 13.70 -12.98 7.12
N SER A 183 13.39 -12.98 5.83
CA SER A 183 12.45 -12.03 5.24
C SER A 183 11.02 -12.29 5.74
N ASP A 184 10.15 -11.31 5.54
CA ASP A 184 8.71 -11.58 5.63
C ASP A 184 8.29 -12.61 4.56
N PRO A 185 7.27 -13.44 4.84
CA PRO A 185 6.72 -14.37 3.87
C PRO A 185 6.03 -13.63 2.73
N VAL A 186 6.41 -13.96 1.49
CA VAL A 186 5.69 -13.56 0.30
C VAL A 186 4.71 -14.67 -0.08
N PHE A 187 3.42 -14.37 0.01
CA PHE A 187 2.36 -15.28 -0.43
C PHE A 187 2.26 -15.23 -1.95
N LEU A 188 2.31 -16.38 -2.60
CA LEU A 188 2.30 -16.48 -4.06
C LEU A 188 0.97 -17.03 -4.58
N SER A 189 0.50 -16.46 -5.68
CA SER A 189 -0.62 -16.98 -6.47
C SER A 189 -0.15 -17.90 -7.59
N HIS A 190 1.07 -17.67 -8.08
CA HIS A 190 1.70 -18.45 -9.14
C HIS A 190 3.23 -18.43 -9.03
N VAL A 191 3.87 -19.56 -9.34
CA VAL A 191 5.33 -19.67 -9.47
C VAL A 191 5.70 -20.55 -10.66
N GLN A 192 6.60 -20.08 -11.51
CA GLN A 192 7.12 -20.85 -12.65
C GLN A 192 8.52 -20.39 -13.04
N ARG A 193 9.25 -21.16 -13.85
CA ARG A 193 10.50 -20.70 -14.47
C ARG A 193 10.24 -19.44 -15.28
N ALA A 194 11.08 -18.42 -15.09
CA ALA A 194 11.00 -17.20 -15.89
C ALA A 194 11.56 -17.46 -17.30
N SER A 195 10.85 -17.01 -18.32
CA SER A 195 11.37 -16.95 -19.69
C SER A 195 12.08 -15.63 -19.96
N GLU A 196 11.63 -14.55 -19.32
CA GLU A 196 12.11 -13.18 -19.53
C GLU A 196 12.21 -12.44 -18.19
N PRO A 197 13.17 -11.51 -18.03
CA PRO A 197 13.28 -10.70 -16.83
C PRO A 197 12.11 -9.70 -16.72
N ASN A 198 11.53 -9.58 -15.52
CA ASN A 198 10.58 -8.52 -15.18
C ASN A 198 10.54 -8.28 -13.66
N ALA A 199 9.69 -7.35 -13.20
CA ALA A 199 9.59 -6.99 -11.80
C ALA A 199 9.23 -8.16 -10.86
N PHE A 200 8.57 -9.20 -11.35
CA PHE A 200 8.18 -10.40 -10.59
C PHE A 200 9.19 -11.54 -10.65
N VAL A 201 10.27 -11.39 -11.43
CA VAL A 201 11.29 -12.44 -11.54
C VAL A 201 12.27 -12.36 -10.37
N ARG A 202 12.46 -13.49 -9.69
CA ARG A 202 13.48 -13.70 -8.65
C ARG A 202 14.17 -15.02 -8.85
N GLN A 203 15.50 -15.01 -8.81
CA GLN A 203 16.30 -16.23 -8.87
C GLN A 203 15.94 -17.16 -10.05
N GLY A 204 15.55 -16.58 -11.20
CA GLY A 204 15.15 -17.31 -12.39
C GLY A 204 13.71 -17.86 -12.37
N PHE A 205 12.89 -17.47 -11.41
CA PHE A 205 11.48 -17.82 -11.32
C PHE A 205 10.60 -16.57 -11.42
N LEU A 206 9.54 -16.66 -12.20
CA LEU A 206 8.44 -15.72 -12.16
C LEU A 206 7.58 -16.04 -10.93
N MET A 207 7.54 -15.12 -9.96
CA MET A 207 6.80 -15.27 -8.71
C MET A 207 5.72 -14.19 -8.65
N ILE A 208 4.47 -14.56 -8.94
CA ILE A 208 3.35 -13.62 -8.90
C ILE A 208 2.79 -13.61 -7.47
N PRO A 209 2.80 -12.46 -6.79
CA PRO A 209 2.31 -12.38 -5.43
C PRO A 209 0.79 -12.60 -5.34
N ASN A 210 0.31 -12.88 -4.14
CA ASN A 210 -1.11 -12.97 -3.78
C ASN A 210 -1.43 -11.98 -2.64
N PRO A 211 -1.49 -10.66 -2.92
CA PRO A 211 -1.58 -9.65 -1.86
C PRO A 211 -2.85 -9.74 -1.00
N ASN A 212 -3.94 -10.31 -1.53
CA ASN A 212 -5.19 -10.48 -0.79
C ASN A 212 -5.22 -11.78 0.04
N ARG A 213 -4.21 -12.66 -0.13
CA ARG A 213 -4.05 -13.95 0.55
C ARG A 213 -5.29 -14.84 0.45
N ILE A 214 -6.04 -14.74 -0.65
CA ILE A 214 -7.23 -15.57 -0.90
C ILE A 214 -6.79 -16.83 -1.66
N TYR A 215 -7.16 -18.00 -1.11
CA TYR A 215 -6.96 -19.32 -1.71
C TYR A 215 -8.33 -19.96 -1.92
N ARG A 216 -8.63 -20.45 -3.13
CA ARG A 216 -9.97 -20.96 -3.46
C ARG A 216 -10.02 -22.46 -3.22
N THR A 217 -11.17 -22.91 -2.74
CA THR A 217 -11.45 -24.34 -2.48
C THR A 217 -12.04 -25.06 -3.70
N ASP A 218 -12.26 -24.36 -4.82
CA ASP A 218 -12.87 -24.90 -6.04
C ASP A 218 -11.88 -25.65 -6.95
N GLY A 219 -10.68 -25.95 -6.44
CA GLY A 219 -9.62 -26.63 -7.18
C GLY A 219 -8.73 -25.70 -8.00
N THR A 220 -9.07 -24.42 -8.13
CA THR A 220 -8.21 -23.40 -8.75
C THR A 220 -7.45 -22.64 -7.66
N HIS A 221 -6.12 -22.79 -7.56
CA HIS A 221 -5.28 -22.19 -6.50
C HIS A 221 -5.55 -22.70 -5.07
N THR A 222 -5.51 -24.02 -4.87
CA THR A 222 -5.65 -24.67 -3.55
C THR A 222 -4.37 -24.66 -2.72
N ASP A 223 -3.23 -24.47 -3.36
CA ASP A 223 -1.94 -24.69 -2.71
C ASP A 223 -1.39 -23.39 -2.13
N LEU A 224 -1.22 -23.36 -0.80
CA LEU A 224 -0.52 -22.30 -0.10
C LEU A 224 0.96 -22.34 -0.48
N THR A 225 1.35 -21.44 -1.38
CA THR A 225 2.75 -21.26 -1.80
C THR A 225 3.32 -20.01 -1.14
N ILE A 226 4.45 -20.18 -0.45
CA ILE A 226 5.14 -19.12 0.28
C ILE A 226 6.60 -19.06 -0.18
N TYR A 227 7.10 -17.86 -0.44
CA TYR A 227 8.51 -17.58 -0.66
C TYR A 227 9.08 -16.82 0.55
N GLN A 228 10.27 -17.21 1.01
CA GLN A 228 11.02 -16.54 2.07
C GLN A 228 12.51 -16.60 1.77
N GLU A 229 13.24 -15.56 2.17
CA GLU A 229 14.70 -15.50 2.11
C GLU A 229 15.28 -15.72 3.50
N ILE A 230 16.21 -16.66 3.60
CA ILE A 230 17.02 -16.90 4.80
C ILE A 230 18.44 -16.43 4.46
N ASN A 231 18.87 -15.35 5.09
CA ASN A 231 20.12 -14.66 4.79
C ASN A 231 21.16 -14.87 5.89
N GLY A 232 22.42 -14.55 5.62
CA GLY A 232 23.52 -14.71 6.58
C GLY A 232 23.92 -16.16 6.83
N LEU A 233 23.53 -17.08 5.95
CA LEU A 233 24.01 -18.47 5.94
C LEU A 233 25.35 -18.55 5.23
N THR A 234 26.33 -19.21 5.84
CA THR A 234 27.64 -19.45 5.21
C THR A 234 27.50 -20.50 4.11
N PHE A 235 27.88 -20.15 2.89
CA PHE A 235 27.98 -21.06 1.78
C PHE A 235 29.45 -21.43 1.52
N ASP A 236 29.75 -22.71 1.61
CA ASP A 236 31.04 -23.30 1.22
C ASP A 236 30.73 -24.49 0.30
N VAL A 237 31.34 -24.52 -0.88
CA VAL A 237 31.13 -25.58 -1.88
C VAL A 237 31.75 -26.90 -1.41
N GLU A 238 32.86 -26.84 -0.67
CA GLU A 238 33.55 -28.02 -0.16
C GLU A 238 32.87 -28.56 1.11
N ASN A 239 32.33 -27.66 1.94
CA ASN A 239 31.65 -27.99 3.20
C ASN A 239 30.31 -27.26 3.32
N PRO A 240 29.27 -27.67 2.58
CA PRO A 240 28.00 -26.97 2.57
C PRO A 240 27.37 -26.97 3.96
N SER A 241 27.13 -25.77 4.50
CA SER A 241 26.34 -25.61 5.71
C SER A 241 24.94 -26.20 5.51
N VAL A 242 24.34 -26.65 6.60
CA VAL A 242 22.95 -27.11 6.62
C VAL A 242 22.13 -26.28 7.59
N TYR A 243 20.84 -26.15 7.32
CA TYR A 243 19.90 -25.50 8.22
C TYR A 243 18.67 -26.38 8.45
N SER A 244 17.93 -26.06 9.50
CA SER A 244 16.65 -26.70 9.81
C SER A 244 15.56 -25.64 9.85
N LEU A 245 14.36 -26.03 9.46
CA LEU A 245 13.24 -25.13 9.27
C LEU A 245 11.99 -25.73 9.91
N ASN A 246 11.34 -24.95 10.75
CA ASN A 246 10.13 -25.34 11.45
C ASN A 246 9.03 -24.31 11.14
N TYR A 247 8.02 -24.72 10.39
CA TYR A 247 6.86 -23.91 10.09
C TYR A 247 5.69 -24.33 10.97
N THR A 248 4.96 -23.34 11.48
CA THR A 248 3.70 -23.55 12.19
C THR A 248 2.64 -22.71 11.53
N ILE A 249 1.52 -23.33 11.18
CA ILE A 249 0.30 -22.68 10.69
C ILE A 249 -0.70 -22.77 11.81
N SER A 250 -1.24 -21.63 12.22
CA SER A 250 -2.27 -21.54 13.27
C SER A 250 -3.53 -20.89 12.73
N ASP A 251 -4.67 -21.20 13.34
CA ASP A 251 -5.91 -20.47 13.09
C ASP A 251 -5.91 -19.10 13.80
N LEU A 252 -6.98 -18.32 13.61
CA LEU A 252 -7.14 -16.99 14.21
C LEU A 252 -7.24 -17.02 15.75
N THR A 253 -7.45 -18.19 16.36
CA THR A 253 -7.43 -18.37 17.82
C THR A 253 -6.02 -18.69 18.34
N GLY A 254 -5.04 -18.82 17.44
CA GLY A 254 -3.67 -19.22 17.76
C GLY A 254 -3.48 -20.73 17.86
N LYS A 255 -4.53 -21.53 17.61
CA LYS A 255 -4.43 -22.99 17.65
C LYS A 255 -3.66 -23.48 16.43
N GLU A 256 -2.63 -24.29 16.66
CA GLU A 256 -1.87 -24.95 15.60
C GLU A 256 -2.78 -25.85 14.75
N VAL A 257 -2.77 -25.60 13.43
CA VAL A 257 -3.44 -26.38 12.40
C VAL A 257 -2.45 -27.33 11.72
N LYS A 258 -1.20 -26.89 11.54
CA LYS A 258 -0.16 -27.68 10.87
C LYS A 258 1.23 -27.29 11.39
N ASN A 259 2.09 -28.29 11.61
CA ASN A 259 3.51 -28.11 11.87
C ASN A 259 4.32 -28.89 10.82
N LEU A 260 5.31 -28.24 10.22
CA LEU A 260 6.19 -28.84 9.21
C LEU A 260 7.63 -28.62 9.62
N LYS A 261 8.38 -29.72 9.72
CA LYS A 261 9.81 -29.71 10.06
C LYS A 261 10.62 -30.26 8.90
N HIS A 262 11.54 -29.46 8.40
CA HIS A 262 12.56 -29.87 7.45
C HIS A 262 13.91 -29.79 8.13
N GLN A 263 14.64 -30.90 8.15
CA GLN A 263 15.97 -30.98 8.76
C GLN A 263 17.02 -31.11 7.67
N THR A 264 18.22 -30.63 7.98
CA THR A 264 19.42 -30.87 7.15
C THR A 264 19.27 -30.34 5.72
N LEU A 265 18.59 -29.20 5.54
CA LEU A 265 18.47 -28.55 4.24
C LEU A 265 19.82 -27.95 3.83
N PRO A 266 20.34 -28.29 2.64
CA PRO A 266 21.62 -27.76 2.19
C PRO A 266 21.50 -26.28 1.84
N VAL A 267 22.53 -25.51 2.17
CA VAL A 267 22.71 -24.18 1.58
C VAL A 267 23.25 -24.36 0.17
N THR A 268 22.41 -24.13 -0.83
CA THR A 268 22.76 -24.39 -2.24
C THR A 268 23.34 -23.18 -2.96
N ARG A 269 23.17 -21.98 -2.39
CA ARG A 269 23.63 -20.71 -2.98
C ARG A 269 23.68 -19.64 -1.90
N SER A 270 24.62 -18.69 -2.03
CA SER A 270 24.61 -17.45 -1.26
C SER A 270 23.90 -16.33 -2.03
N ASN A 271 23.14 -15.51 -1.33
CA ASN A 271 22.60 -14.25 -1.84
C ASN A 271 23.74 -13.21 -1.78
N ILE A 272 24.68 -13.26 -2.73
CA ILE A 272 25.70 -12.23 -2.97
C ILE A 272 25.35 -11.50 -4.27
#